data_AF-A0A0D0AXL2-F1
#
_entry.id   AF-A0A0D0AXL2-F1
#
_cell.length_a   1.000
_cell.length_b   1.000
_cell.length_c   1.000
_cell.angle_alpha   90.00
_cell.angle_beta   90.00
_cell.angle_gamma   90.00
#
_symmetry.space_group_name_H-M   'P 1'
#
loop_
_entity.id
_entity.type
_entity.pdbx_description
1 polymer ?
#
loop_
_entity_poly.entity_id
_entity_poly.type
_entity_poly.pdbx_seq_one_letter_code
_entity_poly.pdbx_strand_id
1 'polypeptide(L)' 'LVEGSLRHKGYLNFLEHSVLLHCEAYPGKNSILVMDNARIHHGADVRKLAEQFGKSQ' A
#
# COMPACT_ATOMS: atom_id res chain seq x y z
N LEU A 1 -9.58 8.27 10.36
CA LEU A 1 -8.19 8.50 10.83
C LEU A 1 -7.82 7.36 11.75
N VAL A 2 -6.63 6.78 11.61
CA VAL A 2 -6.13 5.79 12.58
C VAL A 2 -5.48 6.57 13.72
N GLU A 3 -6.00 6.45 14.94
CA GLU A 3 -5.44 7.12 16.11
C GLU A 3 -4.22 6.37 16.65
N GLY A 4 -3.10 7.08 16.87
CA GLY A 4 -1.86 6.52 17.43
C GLY A 4 -0.77 6.19 16.39
N SER A 5 0.36 5.65 16.87
CA SER A 5 1.50 5.27 16.02
C SER A 5 1.24 3.94 15.32
N LEU A 6 1.15 3.98 13.99
CA LEU A 6 1.09 2.78 13.15
C LEU A 6 2.46 2.08 13.12
N ARG A 7 2.52 0.89 13.69
CA ARG A 7 3.68 -0.02 13.53
C ARG A 7 3.61 -0.71 12.16
N HIS A 8 4.74 -1.24 11.68
CA HIS A 8 4.87 -1.86 10.36
C HIS A 8 3.73 -2.84 10.00
N LYS A 9 3.35 -3.75 10.90
CA LYS A 9 2.24 -4.69 10.66
C LYS A 9 0.88 -3.99 10.48
N GLY A 10 0.61 -2.95 11.28
CA GLY A 10 -0.62 -2.17 11.16
C GLY A 10 -0.65 -1.36 9.86
N TYR A 11 0.51 -0.88 9.43
CA TYR A 11 0.67 -0.17 8.16
C TYR A 11 0.37 -1.08 6.95
N LEU A 12 0.92 -2.30 6.93
CA LEU A 12 0.60 -3.29 5.89
C LEU A 12 -0.89 -3.61 5.83
N ASN A 13 -1.52 -3.81 7.00
CA ASN A 13 -2.95 -4.09 7.07
C ASN A 13 -3.79 -2.92 6.53
N PHE A 14 -3.38 -1.68 6.83
CA PHE A 14 -4.02 -0.48 6.30
C PHE A 14 -3.85 -0.37 4.77
N LEU A 15 -2.64 -0.58 4.25
CA LEU A 15 -2.39 -0.58 2.81
C LEU A 15 -3.28 -1.60 2.09
N GLU A 16 -3.31 -2.84 2.56
CA GLU A 16 -4.07 -3.92 1.94
C GLU A 16 -5.58 -3.64 1.95
N HIS A 17 -6.14 -3.31 3.12
CA HIS A 17 -7.60 -3.31 3.32
C HIS A 17 -8.26 -1.95 3.15
N SER A 18 -7.49 -0.86 3.02
CA SER A 18 -8.04 0.49 2.94
C SER A 18 -7.51 1.31 1.77
N VAL A 19 -6.37 0.94 1.18
CA VAL A 19 -5.78 1.69 0.06
C VAL A 19 -5.82 0.86 -1.21
N LEU A 20 -5.13 -0.28 -1.23
CA LEU A 20 -4.89 -1.07 -2.45
C LEU A 20 -6.15 -1.73 -3.02
N LEU A 21 -7.18 -2.00 -2.20
CA LEU A 21 -8.49 -2.44 -2.68
C LEU A 21 -9.19 -1.43 -3.61
N HIS A 22 -8.76 -0.17 -3.60
CA HIS A 22 -9.31 0.90 -4.45
C HIS A 22 -8.36 1.29 -5.59
N CYS A 23 -7.20 0.62 -5.68
CA CYS A 23 -6.22 0.82 -6.75
C CYS A 23 -6.52 -0.10 -7.93
N GLU A 24 -6.07 0.32 -9.11
CA GLU A 24 -6.14 -0.46 -10.34
C GLU A 24 -4.73 -0.80 -10.81
N ALA A 25 -4.56 -1.89 -11.56
CA ALA A 25 -3.30 -2.16 -12.24
C ALA A 25 -2.96 -1.02 -13.22
N TYR A 26 -1.69 -0.64 -13.30
CA TYR A 26 -1.24 0.39 -14.26
C TYR A 26 -1.47 -0.07 -15.71
N PRO A 27 -2.01 0.79 -16.61
CA PRO A 27 -2.20 2.25 -16.49
C PRO A 27 -3.61 2.70 -16.08
N GLY A 28 -4.32 1.94 -15.25
CA GLY A 28 -5.64 2.31 -14.72
C GLY A 28 -5.67 3.67 -14.02
N LYS A 29 -6.86 4.23 -13.82
CA LYS A 29 -7.07 5.59 -13.30
C LYS A 29 -6.46 5.78 -11.91
N ASN A 30 -6.51 4.74 -11.07
CA ASN A 30 -5.99 4.74 -9.69
C ASN A 30 -4.77 3.83 -9.53
N SER A 31 -3.83 3.88 -10.47
CA SER A 31 -2.71 2.92 -10.53
C SER A 31 -1.39 3.37 -9.92
N ILE A 32 -1.32 4.59 -9.39
CA ILE A 32 -0.11 5.15 -8.80
C ILE A 32 -0.30 5.32 -7.29
N LEU A 33 0.55 4.66 -6.50
CA LEU A 33 0.62 4.82 -5.06
C LEU A 33 1.72 5.82 -4.70
N VAL A 34 1.36 6.90 -4.00
CA VAL A 34 2.30 7.95 -3.53
C VAL A 34 2.34 7.92 -2.01
N MET A 35 3.56 7.87 -1.45
CA MET A 35 3.81 7.79 0.00
C MET A 35 4.98 8.69 0.36
N ASP A 36 5.04 9.17 1.61
CA ASP A 36 6.23 9.86 2.12
C ASP A 36 7.37 8.86 2.39
N ASN A 37 8.57 9.37 2.71
CA ASN A 37 9.76 8.55 2.92
C ASN A 37 9.88 8.00 4.37
N ALA A 38 8.77 7.80 5.10
CA ALA A 38 8.81 7.31 6.47
C ALA A 38 9.40 5.90 6.55
N ARG A 39 10.20 5.62 7.61
CA ARG A 39 10.90 4.32 7.80
C ARG A 39 9.99 3.10 7.70
N ILE A 40 8.73 3.22 8.12
CA ILE A 40 7.74 2.12 8.09
C ILE A 40 7.19 1.82 6.68
N HIS A 41 7.43 2.70 5.70
CA HIS A 41 7.05 2.49 4.29
C HIS A 41 8.13 1.72 3.52
N HIS A 42 9.32 1.57 4.10
CA HIS A 42 10.40 0.79 3.53
C HIS A 42 10.26 -0.67 3.95
N GLY A 43 10.33 -1.57 2.99
CA GLY A 43 10.33 -3.00 3.27
C GLY A 43 9.98 -3.84 2.05
N ALA A 44 10.48 -5.07 2.03
CA ALA A 44 10.12 -6.05 1.00
C ALA A 44 8.61 -6.34 1.00
N ASP A 45 7.96 -6.28 2.17
CA ASP A 45 6.54 -6.57 2.32
C ASP A 45 5.64 -5.51 1.64
N VAL A 46 5.95 -4.22 1.80
CA VAL A 46 5.21 -3.12 1.14
C VAL A 46 5.29 -3.28 -0.38
N ARG A 47 6.50 -3.56 -0.89
CA ARG A 47 6.71 -3.80 -2.32
C ARG A 47 5.95 -5.03 -2.81
N LYS A 48 6.04 -6.15 -2.09
CA LYS A 48 5.35 -7.40 -2.44
C LYS A 48 3.85 -7.20 -2.51
N LEU A 49 3.28 -6.44 -1.57
CA LEU A 49 1.85 -6.13 -1.55
C LEU A 49 1.46 -5.27 -2.76
N ALA A 50 2.21 -4.21 -3.07
CA ALA A 50 1.96 -3.40 -4.26
C ALA A 50 2.06 -4.21 -5.56
N GLU A 51 3.02 -5.13 -5.67
CA GLU A 51 3.17 -6.02 -6.84
C GLU A 51 2.03 -7.04 -6.96
N GLN A 52 1.41 -7.46 -5.86
CA GLN A 52 0.25 -8.38 -5.90
C GLN A 52 -1.00 -7.69 -6.45
N PHE A 53 -1.25 -6.44 -6.06
CA PHE A 53 -2.41 -5.66 -6.52
C PHE A 53 -2.19 -5.01 -7.88
N GLY A 54 -0.94 -4.69 -8.24
CA GLY A 54 -0.59 -4.05 -9.50
C GLY A 54 -0.52 -4.99 -10.71
N LYS A 55 -0.66 -6.30 -10.52
CA LYS A 55 -0.77 -7.27 -11.62
C LYS A 55 -2.20 -7.30 -12.12
N SER A 56 -2.39 -7.12 -13.42
CA SER A 56 -3.67 -7.41 -14.08
C SER A 56 -4.10 -8.83 -13.69
N GLN A 57 -5.27 -8.98 -13.06
CA GLN A 57 -5.91 -10.29 -12.93
C GLN A 57 -6.31 -10.81 -14.30
#